data_AF-A0A351IUT2-F1
#
_entry.id   AF-A0A351IUT2-F1
#
_cell.length_a   1.000
_cell.length_b   1.000
_cell.length_c   1.000
_cell.angle_alpha   90.00
_cell.angle_beta   90.00
_cell.angle_gamma   90.00
#
_symmetry.space_group_name_H-M   'P 1'
#
loop_
_entity.id
_entity.type
_entity.pdbx_description
1 polymer ?
#
loop_
_entity_poly.entity_id
_entity_poly.type
_entity_poly.pdbx_seq_one_letter_code
_entity_poly.pdbx_strand_id
1 'polypeptide(L)'
;MSLPEVPGLLTADDLVLTAGTIAEWQLPNGMIPWFPGEHADPWNHVEAAMALAVTGHLDEAEAAYEWLVESQHPSGAWHQFYLADGIEDPKFDG
;
A
#
# COMPACT_ATOMS: atom_id res chain seq x y z
N MET A 1 -6.50 -17.51 10.21
CA MET A 1 -5.54 -18.28 9.40
C MET A 1 -4.16 -18.14 10.04
N SER A 2 -3.27 -19.12 9.88
CA SER A 2 -1.85 -18.92 10.24
C SER A 2 -1.17 -18.09 9.15
N LEU A 3 -0.24 -17.21 9.53
CA LEU A 3 0.54 -16.44 8.56
C LEU A 3 1.50 -17.37 7.79
N PRO A 4 1.83 -17.03 6.53
CA PRO A 4 2.78 -17.80 5.75
C PRO A 4 4.21 -17.66 6.32
N GLU A 5 5.03 -18.68 6.15
CA GLU A 5 6.44 -18.66 6.57
C GLU A 5 7.31 -19.33 5.50
N VAL A 6 8.57 -18.90 5.43
CA VAL A 6 9.61 -19.55 4.61
C VAL A 6 10.73 -20.02 5.54
N PRO A 7 10.85 -21.33 5.84
CA PRO A 7 11.79 -21.84 6.82
C PRO A 7 13.23 -21.38 6.59
N GLY A 8 13.83 -20.78 7.61
CA GLY A 8 15.20 -20.25 7.57
C GLY A 8 15.38 -18.94 6.80
N LEU A 9 14.30 -18.31 6.33
CA LEU A 9 14.34 -17.06 5.59
C LEU A 9 13.35 -16.01 6.10
N LEU A 10 12.08 -16.39 6.34
CA LEU A 10 11.00 -15.48 6.70
C LEU A 10 10.09 -16.12 7.74
N THR A 11 9.94 -15.49 8.90
CA THR A 11 9.07 -15.95 9.99
C THR A 11 7.75 -15.19 10.00
N ALA A 12 6.73 -15.71 10.71
CA ALA A 12 5.49 -14.98 10.93
C ALA A 12 5.72 -13.67 11.70
N ASP A 13 6.68 -13.64 12.62
CA ASP A 13 7.03 -12.42 13.38
C ASP A 13 7.62 -11.35 12.45
N ASP A 14 8.43 -11.73 11.46
CA ASP A 14 8.95 -10.79 10.45
C ASP A 14 7.79 -10.18 9.65
N LEU A 15 6.78 -10.98 9.28
CA LEU A 15 5.60 -10.48 8.57
C LEU A 15 4.79 -9.49 9.42
N VAL A 16 4.57 -9.81 10.69
CA VAL A 16 3.86 -8.92 11.63
C VAL A 16 4.62 -7.60 11.78
N LEU A 17 5.95 -7.66 11.91
CA LEU A 17 6.79 -6.46 12.02
C LEU A 17 6.72 -5.61 10.75
N THR A 18 6.84 -6.23 9.57
CA THR A 18 6.77 -5.53 8.28
C THR A 18 5.39 -4.89 8.08
N ALA A 19 4.31 -5.61 8.34
CA ALA A 19 2.96 -5.07 8.19
C ALA A 19 2.68 -3.92 9.17
N GLY A 20 3.14 -4.03 10.43
CA GLY A 20 3.04 -2.92 11.38
C GLY A 20 3.78 -1.68 10.89
N THR A 21 4.96 -1.85 10.29
CA THR A 21 5.72 -0.73 9.68
C THR A 21 4.97 -0.09 8.52
N ILE A 22 4.33 -0.90 7.66
CA ILE A 22 3.49 -0.39 6.56
C ILE A 22 2.31 0.41 7.11
N ALA A 23 1.62 -0.11 8.12
CA ALA A 23 0.49 0.57 8.77
C ALA A 23 0.92 1.89 9.42
N GLU A 24 2.10 1.94 10.05
CA GLU A 24 2.66 3.18 10.62
C GLU A 24 2.94 4.26 9.57
N TRP A 25 3.24 3.88 8.33
CA TRP A 25 3.54 4.82 7.24
C TRP A 25 2.32 5.26 6.44
N GLN A 26 1.19 4.57 6.60
CA GLN A 26 -0.05 4.92 5.92
C GLN A 26 -0.52 6.33 6.33
N LEU A 27 -0.87 7.13 5.33
CA LEU A 27 -1.41 8.47 5.53
C LEU A 27 -2.91 8.41 5.90
N PRO A 28 -3.48 9.45 6.54
CA PRO A 28 -4.89 9.45 6.95
C PRO A 28 -5.91 9.28 5.83
N ASN A 29 -5.53 9.49 4.57
CA ASN A 29 -6.37 9.28 3.39
C ASN A 29 -6.20 7.88 2.77
N GLY A 30 -5.49 6.97 3.43
CA GLY A 30 -5.26 5.60 2.94
C GLY A 30 -4.06 5.43 2.02
N MET A 31 -3.41 6.52 1.58
CA MET A 31 -2.19 6.44 0.77
C MET A 31 -1.05 5.79 1.56
N ILE A 32 -0.36 4.82 0.95
CA ILE A 32 0.84 4.18 1.47
C ILE A 32 2.02 4.61 0.57
N PRO A 33 2.91 5.51 1.02
CA PRO A 33 4.09 5.90 0.24
C PRO A 33 5.16 4.81 0.28
N TRP A 34 6.15 4.89 -0.62
CA TRP A 34 7.32 3.99 -0.60
C TRP A 34 8.06 4.01 0.74
N PHE A 35 8.18 5.22 1.30
CA PHE A 35 8.64 5.49 2.65
C PHE A 35 8.13 6.86 3.10
N PRO A 36 8.19 7.21 4.40
CA PRO A 36 7.59 8.43 4.89
C PRO A 36 8.12 9.69 4.18
N GLY A 37 7.21 10.45 3.57
CA GLY A 37 7.51 11.72 2.88
C GLY A 37 7.79 11.60 1.38
N GLU A 38 7.74 10.41 0.79
CA GLU A 38 7.90 10.20 -0.66
C GLU A 38 6.58 9.93 -1.38
N HIS A 39 6.69 9.70 -2.69
CA HIS A 39 5.58 9.29 -3.54
C HIS A 39 5.05 7.87 -3.27
N ALA A 40 3.89 7.59 -3.86
CA ALA A 40 3.35 6.24 -4.03
C ALA A 40 3.09 5.97 -5.52
N ASP A 41 3.24 4.72 -5.94
CA ASP A 41 2.70 4.20 -7.19
C ASP A 41 1.59 3.19 -6.89
N PRO A 42 0.61 3.01 -7.80
CA PRO A 42 -0.54 2.13 -7.57
C PRO A 42 -0.14 0.67 -7.34
N TRP A 43 1.00 0.20 -7.85
CA TRP A 43 1.41 -1.19 -7.76
C TRP A 43 2.08 -1.52 -6.43
N ASN A 44 3.05 -0.73 -5.97
CA ASN A 44 3.58 -0.90 -4.62
C ASN A 44 2.50 -0.63 -3.56
N HIS A 45 1.58 0.28 -3.84
CA HIS A 45 0.45 0.55 -2.95
C HIS A 45 -0.47 -0.68 -2.81
N VAL A 46 -0.86 -1.33 -3.92
CA VAL A 46 -1.72 -2.52 -3.85
C VAL A 46 -1.02 -3.71 -3.17
N GLU A 47 0.29 -3.87 -3.39
CA GLU A 47 1.10 -4.90 -2.72
C GLU A 47 1.14 -4.67 -1.20
N ALA A 48 1.29 -3.42 -0.76
CA ALA A 48 1.22 -3.05 0.64
C ALA A 48 -0.18 -3.30 1.24
N ALA A 49 -1.25 -2.95 0.52
CA ALA A 49 -2.63 -3.25 0.93
C ALA A 49 -2.86 -4.77 1.10
N MET A 50 -2.32 -5.59 0.19
CA MET A 50 -2.36 -7.05 0.31
C MET A 50 -1.60 -7.56 1.54
N ALA A 51 -0.43 -6.98 1.85
CA ALA A 51 0.33 -7.33 3.04
C ALA A 51 -0.44 -7.03 4.33
N LEU A 52 -1.08 -5.85 4.41
CA LEU A 52 -1.97 -5.47 5.53
C LEU A 52 -3.13 -6.47 5.66
N ALA A 53 -3.79 -6.81 4.56
CA ALA A 53 -4.92 -7.75 4.58
C ALA A 53 -4.51 -9.16 5.05
N VAL A 54 -3.40 -9.69 4.55
CA VAL A 54 -2.90 -11.03 4.92
C VAL A 54 -2.48 -11.10 6.38
N THR A 55 -1.98 -9.99 6.94
CA THR A 55 -1.52 -9.91 8.33
C THR A 55 -2.59 -9.47 9.33
N GLY A 56 -3.79 -9.15 8.85
CA GLY A 56 -4.97 -8.86 9.69
C GLY A 56 -5.18 -7.38 10.02
N HIS A 57 -4.46 -6.47 9.36
CA HIS A 57 -4.66 -5.01 9.43
C HIS A 57 -5.76 -4.63 8.42
N LEU A 58 -6.98 -5.06 8.70
CA LEU A 58 -8.08 -5.00 7.74
C LEU A 58 -8.60 -3.57 7.52
N ASP A 59 -8.65 -2.75 8.57
CA ASP A 59 -9.12 -1.36 8.48
C ASP A 59 -8.14 -0.53 7.63
N GLU A 60 -6.83 -0.73 7.84
CA GLU A 60 -5.77 -0.10 7.06
C GLU A 60 -5.78 -0.58 5.61
N ALA A 61 -6.00 -1.88 5.38
CA ALA A 61 -6.13 -2.44 4.04
C ALA A 61 -7.35 -1.88 3.28
N GLU A 62 -8.49 -1.75 3.95
CA GLU A 62 -9.71 -1.17 3.35
C GLU A 62 -9.48 0.30 2.98
N ALA A 63 -8.93 1.11 3.89
CA ALA A 63 -8.57 2.51 3.59
C ALA A 63 -7.58 2.62 2.41
N ALA A 64 -6.64 1.69 2.30
CA ALA A 64 -5.73 1.63 1.16
C ALA A 64 -6.48 1.36 -0.15
N TYR A 65 -7.36 0.37 -0.19
CA TYR A 65 -8.16 0.10 -1.39
C TYR A 65 -9.11 1.25 -1.74
N GLU A 66 -9.68 1.94 -0.75
CA GLU A 66 -10.48 3.15 -0.96
C GLU A 66 -9.66 4.25 -1.64
N TRP A 67 -8.41 4.48 -1.21
CA TRP A 67 -7.51 5.42 -1.87
C TRP A 67 -7.25 5.07 -3.35
N LEU A 68 -7.10 3.79 -3.68
CA LEU A 68 -6.98 3.35 -5.08
C LEU A 68 -8.25 3.65 -5.89
N VAL A 69 -9.43 3.43 -5.31
CA VAL A 69 -10.71 3.75 -5.98
C VAL A 69 -10.85 5.26 -6.21
N GLU A 70 -10.51 6.08 -5.21
CA GLU A 70 -10.61 7.55 -5.29
C GLU A 70 -9.59 8.16 -6.26
N SER A 71 -8.41 7.56 -6.39
CA SER A 71 -7.35 8.02 -7.29
C SER A 71 -7.47 7.48 -8.72
N GLN A 72 -8.39 6.56 -8.98
CA GLN A 72 -8.57 5.97 -10.31
C GLN A 72 -9.13 6.99 -11.30
N HIS A 73 -8.44 7.17 -12.43
CA HIS A 73 -8.90 8.00 -13.53
C HIS A 73 -10.18 7.41 -14.16
N PRO A 74 -11.10 8.21 -14.74
CA PRO A 74 -12.32 7.70 -15.39
C PRO A 74 -12.11 6.65 -16.50
N SER A 75 -10.89 6.53 -17.04
CA SER A 75 -10.53 5.48 -18.00
C SER A 75 -10.18 4.13 -17.35
N GLY A 76 -10.19 4.05 -16.01
CA GLY A 76 -9.73 2.89 -15.24
C GLY A 76 -8.23 2.84 -14.98
N ALA A 77 -7.48 3.87 -15.40
CA ALA A 77 -6.02 3.94 -15.23
C ALA A 77 -5.64 4.70 -13.96
N TRP A 78 -4.38 4.59 -13.55
CA TRP A 78 -3.77 5.43 -12.50
C TRP A 78 -2.54 6.15 -13.08
N HIS A 79 -2.20 7.29 -12.48
CA HIS A 79 -0.90 7.93 -12.70
C HIS A 79 0.23 7.05 -12.18
N GLN A 80 1.42 7.24 -12.76
CA GLN A 80 2.60 6.49 -12.37
C GLN A 80 3.03 6.80 -10.94
N PHE A 81 2.92 8.06 -10.51
CA PHE A 81 3.30 8.50 -9.16
C PHE A 81 2.36 9.56 -8.58
N TYR A 82 2.11 9.46 -7.29
CA TYR A 82 1.32 10.37 -6.48
C TYR A 82 2.14 10.89 -5.30
N LEU A 83 2.01 12.18 -5.00
CA LEU A 83 2.47 12.80 -3.76
C LEU A 83 1.32 12.87 -2.76
N ALA A 84 1.63 13.11 -1.49
CA ALA A 84 0.62 13.26 -0.44
C ALA A 84 -0.44 14.33 -0.74
N ASP A 85 -0.07 15.37 -1.49
CA ASP A 85 -0.91 16.51 -1.86
C ASP A 85 -1.12 16.68 -3.38
N GLY A 86 -0.84 15.66 -4.20
CA GLY A 86 -1.10 15.77 -5.64
C GLY A 86 -0.57 14.61 -6.50
N ILE A 87 -0.59 14.82 -7.81
CA ILE A 87 0.00 13.91 -8.80
C ILE A 87 1.41 14.41 -9.11
N GLU A 88 2.41 13.55 -9.04
CA GLU A 88 3.80 13.93 -9.32
C GLU A 88 4.05 14.05 -10.84
N ASP A 89 3.57 13.07 -11.60
CA ASP A 89 3.72 12.99 -13.06
C ASP A 89 2.36 12.65 -13.71
N PRO A 90 1.88 13.44 -14.69
CA PRO A 90 0.63 13.14 -15.40
C PRO A 90 0.67 11.86 -16.23
N LYS A 91 1.84 11.25 -16.44
CA LYS A 91 1.98 9.96 -17.12
C LYS A 91 1.20 8.87 -16.40
N PHE A 92 0.44 8.07 -17.15
CA PHE A 92 -0.23 6.89 -16.61
C PHE A 92 0.74 5.72 -16.49
N ASP A 93 0.52 4.90 -15.45
CA ASP A 93 1.17 3.61 -15.33
C ASP A 93 0.61 2.65 -16.42
N GLY A 94 1.49 1.88 -17.06
CA GLY A 94 1.21 1.22 -18.34
C GLY A 94 1.61 -0.25 -18.40
#